data_AF-A0A1V9ZN50-F1
#
_entry.id   AF-A0A1V9ZN50-F1
#
_cell.length_a   1.000
_cell.length_b   1.000
_cell.length_c   1.000
_cell.angle_alpha   90.00
_cell.angle_beta   90.00
_cell.angle_gamma   90.00
#
_symmetry.space_group_name_H-M   'P 1'
#
loop_
_entity.id
_entity.type
_entity.pdbx_description
1 polymer ?
#
loop_
_entity_poly.entity_id
_entity_poly.type
_entity_poly.pdbx_seq_one_letter_code
_entity_poly.pdbx_strand_id
1 'polypeptide(L)'
;EAIKPVENTMPLVPSDLGWTNESDEQLLRARNQQMRDSEGVTEDMKNEVMDLLRLFGVPFIVAPMEAEAQCATLEQLGLVNGVITDDSDIFAFGGKKVYKNMFKTTKFVEAFYMNDIGRELGLDQESMIALALLLGSDYTDGIHGVGIVNATEIVHAFPGIDGLHQFKAWVNEFDLAAQLKPQAKLSESDLAEMDPLERFKHTHHKVRRNWTIGDAFPNFHVVKAYLEPETDRSDARFSWATPDLANLRVFCGRAFGWPLEKVNTTLLPIVQAATRGWFETQTRIDSYFTSYKDDVKYAKIRSKRLQAVVESINTPKKKKPRRKANN
;
A
#
# COMPACT_ATOMS: atom_id res chain seq x y z
N GLU A 1 -11.05 47.53 -28.11
CA GLU A 1 -9.69 47.68 -27.56
C GLU A 1 -9.16 46.30 -27.17
N ALA A 2 -7.95 45.98 -27.62
CA ALA A 2 -7.32 44.67 -27.43
C ALA A 2 -6.83 44.50 -25.99
N ILE A 3 -7.13 43.37 -25.37
CA ILE A 3 -6.58 42.96 -24.07
C ILE A 3 -5.17 42.38 -24.34
N LYS A 4 -4.14 43.06 -23.85
CA LYS A 4 -2.74 42.65 -23.95
C LYS A 4 -2.44 41.48 -22.99
N PRO A 5 -1.50 40.57 -23.34
CA PRO A 5 -1.08 39.50 -22.45
C PRO A 5 -0.25 40.05 -21.28
N VAL A 6 -0.42 39.43 -20.11
CA VAL A 6 0.37 39.70 -18.90
C VAL A 6 1.75 39.06 -19.09
N GLU A 7 2.78 39.88 -19.31
CA GLU A 7 4.17 39.45 -19.24
C GLU A 7 4.51 39.06 -17.80
N ASN A 8 4.73 37.77 -17.57
CA ASN A 8 5.20 37.25 -16.29
C ASN A 8 6.74 37.40 -16.26
N THR A 9 7.24 38.60 -16.02
CA THR A 9 8.67 38.83 -15.82
C THR A 9 9.09 38.26 -14.47
N MET A 10 9.86 37.16 -14.48
CA MET A 10 10.59 36.69 -13.31
C MET A 10 11.50 37.81 -12.77
N PRO A 11 11.53 38.07 -11.46
CA PRO A 11 12.49 39.01 -10.91
C PRO A 11 13.91 38.42 -11.03
N LEU A 12 14.79 39.12 -11.74
CA LEU A 12 16.22 38.84 -11.75
C LEU A 12 16.77 39.14 -10.35
N VAL A 13 17.29 38.11 -9.68
CA VAL A 13 17.96 38.22 -8.38
C VAL A 13 19.36 38.81 -8.60
N PRO A 14 19.84 39.77 -7.78
CA PRO A 14 21.18 40.36 -7.92
C PRO A 14 22.31 39.33 -7.83
N SER A 15 23.35 39.51 -8.65
CA SER A 15 24.48 38.59 -8.83
C SER A 15 25.49 38.50 -7.68
N ASP A 16 25.22 39.15 -6.55
CA ASP A 16 26.26 39.44 -5.55
C ASP A 16 25.88 38.86 -4.18
N LEU A 17 26.01 37.55 -4.02
CA LEU A 17 26.15 36.85 -2.74
C LEU A 17 26.68 35.44 -3.03
N GLY A 18 27.83 35.09 -2.45
CA GLY A 18 28.55 33.85 -2.77
C GLY A 18 27.76 32.59 -2.43
N TRP A 19 27.55 31.74 -3.45
CA TRP A 19 26.82 30.48 -3.37
C TRP A 19 27.77 29.32 -3.05
N THR A 20 27.39 28.47 -2.09
CA THR A 20 28.00 27.16 -1.85
C THR A 20 27.27 26.12 -2.70
N ASN A 21 27.92 25.68 -3.79
CA ASN A 21 27.33 24.97 -4.94
C ASN A 21 26.75 23.55 -4.72
N GLU A 22 26.46 23.10 -3.49
CA GLU A 22 25.87 21.76 -3.28
C GLU A 22 24.51 21.79 -2.58
N SER A 23 24.32 22.69 -1.61
CA SER A 23 23.05 22.81 -0.88
C SER A 23 21.93 23.38 -1.75
N ASP A 24 22.25 24.35 -2.60
CA ASP A 24 21.26 25.05 -3.42
C ASP A 24 20.82 24.20 -4.62
N GLU A 25 21.73 23.40 -5.18
CA GLU A 25 21.36 22.39 -6.18
C GLU A 25 20.44 21.32 -5.59
N GLN A 26 20.69 20.87 -4.36
CA GLN A 26 19.84 19.90 -3.68
C GLN A 26 18.46 20.49 -3.37
N LEU A 27 18.39 21.74 -2.94
CA LEU A 27 17.14 22.47 -2.69
C LEU A 27 16.35 22.71 -3.99
N LEU A 28 17.03 23.05 -5.09
CA LEU A 28 16.42 23.20 -6.42
C LEU A 28 15.89 21.86 -6.95
N ARG A 29 16.63 20.76 -6.77
CA ARG A 29 16.17 19.42 -7.14
C ARG A 29 14.99 18.98 -6.29
N ALA A 30 15.04 19.17 -4.97
CA ALA A 30 13.94 18.86 -4.06
C ALA A 30 12.69 19.68 -4.38
N ARG A 31 12.84 20.97 -4.66
CA ARG A 31 11.74 21.85 -5.09
C ARG A 31 11.18 21.45 -6.45
N ASN A 32 12.03 21.16 -7.44
CA ASN A 32 11.58 20.71 -8.76
C ASN A 32 10.97 19.31 -8.74
N GLN A 33 11.35 18.48 -7.77
CA GLN A 33 10.73 17.18 -7.50
C GLN A 33 9.37 17.38 -6.85
N GLN A 34 9.28 18.20 -5.79
CA GLN A 34 8.00 18.58 -5.18
C GLN A 34 7.04 19.27 -6.16
N MET A 35 7.54 20.10 -7.07
CA MET A 35 6.74 20.75 -8.11
C MET A 35 6.22 19.71 -9.13
N ARG A 36 7.05 18.75 -9.54
CA ARG A 36 6.61 17.62 -10.39
C ARG A 36 5.63 16.69 -9.69
N ASP A 37 5.81 16.49 -8.38
CA ASP A 37 4.87 15.72 -7.56
C ASP A 37 3.55 16.49 -7.34
N SER A 38 3.56 17.83 -7.50
CA SER A 38 2.39 18.70 -7.38
C SER A 38 1.65 18.98 -8.71
N GLU A 39 2.34 18.90 -9.84
CA GLU A 39 1.73 18.92 -11.17
C GLU A 39 1.23 17.50 -11.48
N GLY A 40 -0.07 17.27 -11.31
CA GLY A 40 -0.68 15.96 -11.55
C GLY A 40 -0.32 15.37 -12.92
N VAL A 41 -0.35 14.04 -13.02
CA VAL A 41 -0.05 13.31 -14.26
C VAL A 41 -0.94 13.81 -15.40
N THR A 42 -0.33 14.34 -16.46
CA THR A 42 -1.08 14.81 -17.63
C THR A 42 -1.43 13.65 -18.56
N GLU A 43 -2.50 13.81 -19.34
CA GLU A 43 -2.88 12.80 -20.34
C GLU A 43 -1.78 12.65 -21.41
N ASP A 44 -1.06 13.72 -21.73
CA ASP A 44 0.08 13.68 -22.65
C ASP A 44 1.21 12.81 -22.10
N MET A 45 1.57 12.96 -20.81
CA MET A 45 2.58 12.11 -20.17
C MET A 45 2.18 10.63 -20.21
N LYS A 46 0.90 10.33 -19.92
CA LYS A 46 0.36 8.98 -19.99
C LYS A 46 0.47 8.42 -21.42
N ASN A 47 0.07 9.19 -22.43
CA ASN A 47 0.17 8.79 -23.83
C ASN A 47 1.62 8.55 -24.27
N GLU A 48 2.56 9.39 -23.85
CA GLU A 48 3.98 9.21 -24.13
C GLU A 48 4.54 7.91 -23.52
N VAL A 49 4.14 7.58 -22.29
CA VAL A 49 4.51 6.31 -21.64
C VAL A 49 3.89 5.12 -22.37
N MET A 50 2.61 5.21 -22.76
CA MET A 50 1.96 4.15 -23.54
C MET A 50 2.64 3.94 -24.89
N ASP A 51 3.02 5.01 -25.59
CA ASP A 51 3.78 4.92 -26.84
C ASP A 51 5.14 4.26 -26.62
N LEU A 52 5.86 4.64 -25.56
CA LEU A 52 7.12 4.02 -25.21
C LEU A 52 6.96 2.50 -24.96
N LEU A 53 5.93 2.09 -24.20
CA LEU A 53 5.63 0.69 -23.95
C LEU A 53 5.31 -0.07 -25.25
N ARG A 54 4.52 0.52 -26.15
CA ARG A 54 4.25 -0.06 -27.49
C ARG A 54 5.55 -0.27 -28.27
N LEU A 55 6.45 0.71 -28.27
CA LEU A 55 7.72 0.63 -28.96
C LEU A 55 8.67 -0.42 -28.37
N PHE A 56 8.60 -0.66 -27.05
CA PHE A 56 9.31 -1.77 -26.40
C PHE A 56 8.63 -3.12 -26.57
N GLY A 57 7.42 -3.18 -27.14
CA GLY A 57 6.63 -4.40 -27.25
C GLY A 57 6.14 -4.93 -25.89
N VAL A 58 6.04 -4.06 -24.88
CA VAL A 58 5.54 -4.41 -23.55
C VAL A 58 4.02 -4.24 -23.53
N PRO A 59 3.24 -5.28 -23.21
CA PRO A 59 1.80 -5.18 -23.13
C PRO A 59 1.38 -4.31 -21.95
N PHE A 60 0.35 -3.51 -22.14
CA PHE A 60 -0.30 -2.73 -21.09
C PHE A 60 -1.81 -2.73 -21.33
N ILE A 61 -2.56 -2.40 -20.27
CA ILE A 61 -3.99 -2.15 -20.31
C ILE A 61 -4.29 -0.83 -19.62
N VAL A 62 -5.44 -0.25 -19.91
CA VAL A 62 -5.96 0.91 -19.19
C VAL A 62 -7.03 0.39 -18.24
N ALA A 63 -6.79 0.53 -16.93
CA ALA A 63 -7.79 0.17 -15.94
C ALA A 63 -9.05 1.06 -16.10
N PRO A 64 -10.26 0.52 -15.87
CA PRO A 64 -11.49 1.33 -15.89
C PRO A 64 -11.47 2.44 -14.83
N MET A 65 -10.92 2.13 -13.66
CA MET A 65 -10.74 3.04 -12.54
C MET A 65 -9.34 2.86 -11.95
N GLU A 66 -9.21 2.16 -10.82
CA GLU A 66 -7.95 2.03 -10.10
C GLU A 66 -7.00 0.98 -10.70
N ALA A 67 -5.73 1.38 -10.85
CA ALA A 67 -4.70 0.48 -11.34
C ALA A 67 -4.40 -0.66 -10.36
N GLU A 68 -4.35 -0.40 -9.04
CA GLU A 68 -4.10 -1.44 -8.04
C GLU A 68 -5.23 -2.48 -7.99
N ALA A 69 -6.48 -2.04 -8.11
CA ALA A 69 -7.63 -2.93 -8.21
C ALA A 69 -7.57 -3.82 -9.45
N GLN A 70 -7.18 -3.23 -10.60
CA GLN A 70 -6.99 -3.98 -11.84
C GLN A 70 -5.85 -4.99 -11.71
N CYS A 71 -4.73 -4.62 -11.09
CA CYS A 71 -3.60 -5.50 -10.83
C CYS A 71 -3.97 -6.67 -9.91
N ALA A 72 -4.71 -6.42 -8.83
CA ALA A 72 -5.26 -7.48 -7.97
C ALA A 72 -6.15 -8.44 -8.76
N THR A 73 -7.00 -7.91 -9.64
CA THR A 73 -7.89 -8.72 -10.49
C THR A 73 -7.10 -9.59 -11.46
N LEU A 74 -6.08 -9.05 -12.13
CA LEU A 74 -5.20 -9.83 -13.02
C LEU A 74 -4.48 -10.96 -12.27
N GLU A 75 -4.05 -10.72 -11.03
CA GLU A 75 -3.41 -11.74 -10.19
C GLU A 75 -4.42 -12.83 -9.80
N GLN A 76 -5.64 -12.45 -9.40
CA GLN A 76 -6.71 -13.39 -9.05
C GLN A 76 -7.16 -14.25 -10.24
N LEU A 77 -7.15 -13.69 -11.46
CA LEU A 77 -7.39 -14.43 -12.71
C LEU A 77 -6.21 -15.33 -13.11
N GLY A 78 -5.06 -15.22 -12.44
CA GLY A 78 -3.87 -16.00 -12.74
C GLY A 78 -3.15 -15.57 -14.01
N LEU A 79 -3.42 -14.35 -14.50
CA LEU A 79 -2.76 -13.78 -15.69
C LEU A 79 -1.37 -13.22 -15.36
N VAL A 80 -1.15 -12.86 -14.09
CA VAL A 80 0.15 -12.44 -13.56
C VAL A 80 0.51 -13.25 -12.30
N ASN A 81 1.80 -13.26 -11.94
CA ASN A 81 2.27 -14.02 -10.78
C ASN A 81 2.40 -13.20 -9.49
N GLY A 82 2.20 -11.89 -9.57
CA GLY A 82 2.22 -10.94 -8.46
C GLY A 82 2.22 -9.52 -9.00
N VAL A 83 2.15 -8.55 -8.08
CA VAL A 83 2.01 -7.13 -8.38
C VAL A 83 3.25 -6.39 -7.87
N ILE A 84 3.81 -5.52 -8.70
CA ILE A 84 4.90 -4.62 -8.29
C ILE A 84 4.26 -3.28 -7.96
N THR A 85 4.23 -2.93 -6.68
CA THR A 85 3.71 -1.64 -6.22
C THR A 85 4.31 -1.25 -4.87
N ASP A 86 4.40 0.06 -4.65
CA ASP A 86 4.73 0.64 -3.35
C ASP A 86 3.47 1.00 -2.53
N ASP A 87 2.28 0.95 -3.14
CA ASP A 87 0.99 1.23 -2.51
C ASP A 87 0.49 0.02 -1.71
N SER A 88 -0.09 0.28 -0.54
CA SER A 88 -0.66 -0.75 0.33
C SER A 88 -2.12 -1.09 0.02
N ASP A 89 -2.82 -0.25 -0.73
CA ASP A 89 -4.24 -0.46 -1.06
C ASP A 89 -4.46 -1.73 -1.88
N ILE A 90 -3.42 -2.22 -2.57
CA ILE A 90 -3.40 -3.51 -3.25
C ILE A 90 -3.90 -4.67 -2.38
N PHE A 91 -3.61 -4.66 -1.08
CA PHE A 91 -4.08 -5.72 -0.17
C PHE A 91 -5.55 -5.58 0.19
N ALA A 92 -6.07 -4.36 0.29
CA ALA A 92 -7.50 -4.10 0.49
C ALA A 92 -8.31 -4.51 -0.75
N PHE A 93 -7.76 -4.31 -1.96
CA PHE A 93 -8.31 -4.84 -3.22
C PHE A 93 -8.13 -6.38 -3.40
N GLY A 94 -7.44 -7.04 -2.47
CA GLY A 94 -7.32 -8.51 -2.46
C GLY A 94 -6.14 -9.06 -3.26
N GLY A 95 -5.12 -8.24 -3.52
CA GLY A 95 -3.82 -8.69 -3.99
C GLY A 95 -3.10 -9.57 -2.95
N LYS A 96 -2.38 -10.59 -3.42
CA LYS A 96 -1.82 -11.67 -2.59
C LYS A 96 -0.31 -11.71 -2.59
N LYS A 97 0.35 -11.34 -3.69
CA LYS A 97 1.80 -11.34 -3.83
C LYS A 97 2.26 -9.99 -4.32
N VAL A 98 2.90 -9.23 -3.43
CA VAL A 98 3.29 -7.85 -3.70
C VAL A 98 4.80 -7.70 -3.57
N TYR A 99 5.41 -7.04 -4.55
CA TYR A 99 6.83 -6.72 -4.59
C TYR A 99 7.03 -5.22 -4.50
N LYS A 100 7.65 -4.78 -3.40
CA LYS A 100 7.86 -3.37 -3.07
C LYS A 100 9.32 -2.97 -3.27
N ASN A 101 9.56 -1.70 -3.58
CA ASN A 101 10.88 -1.11 -3.79
C ASN A 101 11.66 -1.69 -4.99
N MET A 102 10.99 -2.30 -5.99
CA MET A 102 11.64 -2.93 -7.15
C MET A 102 12.56 -1.99 -7.93
N PHE A 103 12.18 -0.72 -8.05
CA PHE A 103 12.92 0.29 -8.83
C PHE A 103 13.72 1.26 -7.95
N LYS A 104 13.77 1.04 -6.64
CA LYS A 104 14.60 1.89 -5.75
C LYS A 104 16.06 1.48 -5.86
N THR A 105 16.94 2.44 -5.61
CA THR A 105 18.40 2.21 -5.58
C THR A 105 18.87 1.37 -4.39
N THR A 106 17.95 0.98 -3.51
CA THR A 106 18.20 0.04 -2.42
C THR A 106 18.59 -1.32 -2.97
N LYS A 107 19.49 -2.01 -2.27
CA LYS A 107 20.00 -3.32 -2.72
C LYS A 107 18.99 -4.46 -2.66
N PHE A 108 17.84 -4.25 -2.02
CA PHE A 108 16.87 -5.31 -1.73
C PHE A 108 15.46 -4.91 -2.18
N VAL A 109 14.74 -5.90 -2.70
CA VAL A 109 13.31 -5.84 -3.00
C VAL A 109 12.58 -6.54 -1.86
N GLU A 110 11.45 -5.99 -1.42
CA GLU A 110 10.65 -6.59 -0.35
C GLU A 110 9.48 -7.36 -0.96
N ALA A 111 9.30 -8.62 -0.56
CA ALA A 111 8.17 -9.44 -0.99
C ALA A 111 7.19 -9.63 0.18
N PHE A 112 5.93 -9.34 -0.08
CA PHE A 112 4.83 -9.48 0.85
C PHE A 112 3.83 -10.49 0.31
N TYR A 113 3.53 -11.50 1.13
CA TYR A 113 2.57 -12.54 0.79
C TYR A 113 1.40 -12.48 1.76
N MET A 114 0.18 -12.37 1.23
CA MET A 114 -1.02 -12.28 2.06
C MET A 114 -1.22 -13.51 2.94
N ASN A 115 -0.77 -14.68 2.49
CA ASN A 115 -0.76 -15.91 3.30
C ASN A 115 0.17 -15.80 4.52
N ASP A 116 1.31 -15.13 4.39
CA ASP A 116 2.26 -14.93 5.49
C ASP A 116 1.73 -13.85 6.44
N ILE A 117 1.15 -12.77 5.91
CA ILE A 117 0.46 -11.73 6.68
C ILE A 117 -0.68 -12.34 7.52
N GLY A 118 -1.53 -13.15 6.91
CA GLY A 118 -2.63 -13.82 7.63
C GLY A 118 -2.15 -14.80 8.68
N ARG A 119 -1.08 -15.58 8.40
CA ARG A 119 -0.51 -16.52 9.36
C ARG A 119 0.12 -15.81 10.55
N GLU A 120 0.92 -14.78 10.32
CA GLU A 120 1.75 -14.17 11.37
C GLU A 120 1.05 -13.03 12.10
N LEU A 121 0.27 -12.23 11.40
CA LEU A 121 -0.39 -11.04 11.93
C LEU A 121 -1.90 -11.23 12.11
N GLY A 122 -2.47 -12.36 11.68
CA GLY A 122 -3.91 -12.61 11.77
C GLY A 122 -4.76 -11.68 10.89
N LEU A 123 -4.15 -11.03 9.89
CA LEU A 123 -4.83 -10.06 9.02
C LEU A 123 -5.19 -10.72 7.69
N ASP A 124 -6.48 -10.66 7.34
CA ASP A 124 -7.02 -11.01 6.04
C ASP A 124 -7.45 -9.77 5.24
N GLN A 125 -8.06 -9.93 4.06
CA GLN A 125 -8.48 -8.80 3.23
C GLN A 125 -9.46 -7.88 3.97
N GLU A 126 -10.43 -8.46 4.70
CA GLU A 126 -11.39 -7.69 5.48
C GLU A 126 -10.69 -6.88 6.58
N SER A 127 -9.67 -7.47 7.22
CA SER A 127 -8.80 -6.79 8.16
C SER A 127 -8.04 -5.62 7.52
N MET A 128 -7.57 -5.76 6.28
CA MET A 128 -6.88 -4.68 5.55
C MET A 128 -7.84 -3.52 5.23
N ILE A 129 -9.08 -3.83 4.82
CA ILE A 129 -10.14 -2.83 4.61
C ILE A 129 -10.48 -2.13 5.93
N ALA A 130 -10.59 -2.89 7.03
CA ALA A 130 -10.84 -2.32 8.35
C ALA A 130 -9.69 -1.40 8.80
N LEU A 131 -8.44 -1.77 8.54
CA LEU A 131 -7.29 -0.91 8.80
C LEU A 131 -7.33 0.38 7.97
N ALA A 132 -7.70 0.32 6.68
CA ALA A 132 -7.88 1.50 5.84
C ALA A 132 -8.96 2.45 6.40
N LEU A 133 -10.11 1.91 6.81
CA LEU A 133 -11.18 2.68 7.45
C LEU A 133 -10.77 3.34 8.78
N LEU A 134 -9.86 2.72 9.53
CA LEU A 134 -9.41 3.21 10.84
C LEU A 134 -8.27 4.22 10.73
N LEU A 135 -7.28 3.96 9.86
CA LEU A 135 -6.07 4.76 9.70
C LEU A 135 -6.21 5.89 8.68
N GLY A 136 -7.14 5.73 7.76
CA GLY A 136 -7.29 6.56 6.58
C GLY A 136 -6.61 5.94 5.35
N SER A 137 -7.19 6.23 4.19
CA SER A 137 -6.70 5.91 2.85
C SER A 137 -7.23 6.95 1.87
N ASP A 138 -6.97 6.80 0.58
CA ASP A 138 -7.48 7.72 -0.44
C ASP A 138 -9.02 7.77 -0.51
N TYR A 139 -9.70 6.78 0.09
CA TYR A 139 -11.16 6.71 0.17
C TYR A 139 -11.76 7.25 1.46
N THR A 140 -10.94 7.50 2.49
CA THR A 140 -11.44 7.89 3.83
C THR A 140 -10.37 8.56 4.68
N ASP A 141 -10.75 9.58 5.43
CA ASP A 141 -9.81 10.28 6.33
C ASP A 141 -9.39 9.46 7.56
N GLY A 142 -10.06 8.32 7.82
CA GLY A 142 -9.82 7.51 9.01
C GLY A 142 -10.43 8.09 10.29
N ILE A 143 -10.04 7.55 11.45
CA ILE A 143 -10.49 8.04 12.76
C ILE A 143 -9.38 8.84 13.44
N HIS A 144 -9.67 10.08 13.78
CA HIS A 144 -8.72 10.94 14.48
C HIS A 144 -8.27 10.31 15.82
N GLY A 145 -6.95 10.25 16.03
CA GLY A 145 -6.35 9.66 17.23
C GLY A 145 -6.22 8.13 17.21
N VAL A 146 -6.61 7.47 16.12
CA VAL A 146 -6.35 6.04 15.89
C VAL A 146 -5.11 5.89 15.01
N GLY A 147 -3.99 5.49 15.62
CA GLY A 147 -2.77 5.10 14.89
C GLY A 147 -2.65 3.58 14.75
N ILE A 148 -1.62 3.12 14.03
CA ILE A 148 -1.42 1.69 13.70
C ILE A 148 -1.56 0.74 14.89
N VAL A 149 -1.03 1.11 16.06
CA VAL A 149 -1.13 0.28 17.27
C VAL A 149 -2.59 0.07 17.70
N ASN A 150 -3.35 1.16 17.79
CA ASN A 150 -4.74 1.10 18.20
C ASN A 150 -5.59 0.44 17.10
N ALA A 151 -5.33 0.75 15.83
CA ALA A 151 -6.05 0.17 14.70
C ALA A 151 -5.90 -1.36 14.68
N THR A 152 -4.68 -1.88 14.83
CA THR A 152 -4.46 -3.32 14.89
C THR A 152 -5.16 -3.95 16.08
N GLU A 153 -5.09 -3.35 17.28
CA GLU A 153 -5.81 -3.87 18.45
C GLU A 153 -7.35 -3.85 18.25
N ILE A 154 -7.89 -2.81 17.62
CA ILE A 154 -9.33 -2.71 17.29
C ILE A 154 -9.73 -3.83 16.34
N VAL A 155 -9.00 -4.03 15.23
CA VAL A 155 -9.31 -5.07 14.24
C VAL A 155 -9.30 -6.47 14.86
N HIS A 156 -8.40 -6.73 15.81
CA HIS A 156 -8.35 -8.01 16.52
C HIS A 156 -9.46 -8.18 17.57
N ALA A 157 -9.83 -7.11 18.27
CA ALA A 157 -10.89 -7.14 19.28
C ALA A 157 -12.30 -7.14 18.67
N PHE A 158 -12.45 -6.51 17.51
CA PHE A 158 -13.69 -6.31 16.77
C PHE A 158 -13.52 -6.78 15.31
N PRO A 159 -13.48 -8.10 15.08
CA PRO A 159 -13.21 -8.65 13.76
C PRO A 159 -14.33 -8.35 12.76
N GLY A 160 -13.93 -8.03 11.52
CA GLY A 160 -14.82 -7.77 10.39
C GLY A 160 -15.53 -6.42 10.42
N ILE A 161 -16.27 -6.13 9.35
CA ILE A 161 -17.03 -4.88 9.20
C ILE A 161 -18.13 -4.76 10.27
N ASP A 162 -18.79 -5.87 10.62
CA ASP A 162 -19.75 -5.94 11.73
C ASP A 162 -19.08 -5.61 13.09
N GLY A 163 -17.81 -6.02 13.25
CA GLY A 163 -16.99 -5.65 14.39
C GLY A 163 -16.82 -4.13 14.50
N LEU A 164 -16.57 -3.43 13.38
CA LEU A 164 -16.43 -1.98 13.37
C LEU A 164 -17.73 -1.25 13.77
N HIS A 165 -18.90 -1.80 13.43
CA HIS A 165 -20.18 -1.29 13.93
C HIS A 165 -20.29 -1.42 15.46
N GLN A 166 -19.88 -2.57 16.02
CA GLN A 166 -19.85 -2.78 17.47
C GLN A 166 -18.84 -1.87 18.17
N PHE A 167 -17.68 -1.65 17.55
CA PHE A 167 -16.67 -0.71 18.03
C PHE A 167 -17.24 0.71 18.11
N LYS A 168 -17.90 1.19 17.05
CA LYS A 168 -18.58 2.49 17.05
C LYS A 168 -19.64 2.59 18.14
N ALA A 169 -20.48 1.56 18.29
CA ALA A 169 -21.51 1.53 19.33
C ALA A 169 -20.88 1.64 20.73
N TRP A 170 -19.77 0.94 20.99
CA TRP A 170 -19.07 1.00 22.27
C TRP A 170 -18.36 2.33 22.54
N VAL A 171 -17.83 3.00 21.51
CA VAL A 171 -17.24 4.34 21.65
C VAL A 171 -18.31 5.38 21.96
N ASN A 172 -19.46 5.29 21.29
CA ASN A 172 -20.60 6.21 21.48
C ASN A 172 -21.45 5.87 22.71
N GLU A 173 -21.20 4.73 23.37
CA GLU A 173 -21.91 4.32 24.57
C GLU A 173 -21.63 5.29 25.74
N PHE A 174 -22.64 6.09 26.07
CA PHE A 174 -22.59 7.05 27.17
C PHE A 174 -23.17 6.43 28.44
N ASP A 175 -22.32 5.82 29.27
CA ASP A 175 -22.72 5.34 30.61
C ASP A 175 -22.06 6.17 31.72
N LEU A 176 -22.82 7.13 32.26
CA LEU A 176 -22.42 7.98 33.38
C LEU A 176 -22.12 7.16 34.66
N ALA A 177 -22.80 6.04 34.87
CA ALA A 177 -22.64 5.19 36.05
C ALA A 177 -21.38 4.31 35.96
N ALA A 178 -21.03 3.80 34.78
CA ALA A 178 -19.74 3.14 34.55
C ALA A 178 -18.57 4.13 34.65
N GLN A 179 -18.77 5.39 34.23
CA GLN A 179 -17.73 6.42 34.29
C GLN A 179 -17.35 6.85 35.71
N LEU A 180 -18.28 6.74 36.67
CA LEU A 180 -18.06 7.12 38.07
C LEU A 180 -17.48 5.97 38.92
N LYS A 181 -17.49 4.73 38.42
CA LYS A 181 -16.91 3.58 39.14
C LYS A 181 -15.39 3.57 38.99
N PRO A 182 -14.61 3.49 40.09
CA PRO A 182 -13.18 3.24 40.01
C PRO A 182 -12.97 1.88 39.34
N GLN A 183 -12.22 1.86 38.23
CA GLN A 183 -11.87 0.61 37.56
C GLN A 183 -10.94 -0.20 38.46
N ALA A 184 -11.25 -1.48 38.68
CA ALA A 184 -10.40 -2.36 39.45
C ALA A 184 -9.03 -2.49 38.77
N LYS A 185 -7.96 -2.33 39.55
CA LYS A 185 -6.60 -2.48 39.04
C LYS A 185 -6.30 -3.97 38.89
N LEU A 186 -6.59 -4.52 37.71
CA LEU A 186 -6.32 -5.92 37.38
C LEU A 186 -4.82 -6.17 37.19
N SER A 187 -4.36 -7.36 37.56
CA SER A 187 -2.98 -7.79 37.30
C SER A 187 -2.80 -8.20 35.84
N GLU A 188 -1.54 -8.28 35.37
CA GLU A 188 -1.25 -8.76 34.01
C GLU A 188 -1.75 -10.20 33.76
N SER A 189 -1.74 -11.06 34.78
CA SER A 189 -2.27 -12.43 34.66
C SER A 189 -3.78 -12.43 34.50
N ASP A 190 -4.51 -11.57 35.23
CA ASP A 190 -5.96 -11.49 35.11
C ASP A 190 -6.37 -11.00 33.72
N LEU A 191 -5.66 -10.00 33.19
CA LEU A 191 -5.87 -9.48 31.84
C LEU A 191 -5.57 -10.54 30.76
N ALA A 192 -4.58 -11.40 30.98
CA ALA A 192 -4.21 -12.45 30.05
C ALA A 192 -5.32 -13.51 29.88
N GLU A 193 -6.03 -13.83 30.96
CA GLU A 193 -7.11 -14.83 30.98
C GLU A 193 -8.46 -14.31 30.47
N MET A 194 -8.63 -12.99 30.40
CA MET A 194 -9.85 -12.35 29.90
C MET A 194 -10.06 -12.56 28.40
N ASP A 195 -11.34 -12.50 28.00
CA ASP A 195 -11.71 -12.45 26.59
C ASP A 195 -11.03 -11.24 25.90
N PRO A 196 -10.52 -11.38 24.65
CA PRO A 196 -9.85 -10.30 23.94
C PRO A 196 -10.66 -9.00 23.86
N LEU A 197 -11.97 -9.10 23.62
CA LEU A 197 -12.86 -7.94 23.52
C LEU A 197 -12.99 -7.23 24.88
N GLU A 198 -13.22 -7.98 25.94
CA GLU A 198 -13.38 -7.42 27.29
C GLU A 198 -12.07 -6.79 27.81
N ARG A 199 -10.94 -7.44 27.55
CA ARG A 199 -9.61 -6.88 27.83
C ARG A 199 -9.40 -5.58 27.07
N PHE A 200 -9.73 -5.53 25.77
CA PHE A 200 -9.59 -4.32 24.96
C PHE A 200 -10.44 -3.18 25.53
N LYS A 201 -11.72 -3.44 25.83
CA LYS A 201 -12.62 -2.43 26.43
C LYS A 201 -12.08 -1.92 27.77
N HIS A 202 -11.54 -2.82 28.59
CA HIS A 202 -10.97 -2.46 29.88
C HIS A 202 -9.75 -1.53 29.73
N THR A 203 -8.79 -1.88 28.87
CA THR A 203 -7.55 -1.10 28.68
C THR A 203 -7.76 0.22 27.94
N HIS A 204 -8.77 0.29 27.06
CA HIS A 204 -9.05 1.47 26.23
C HIS A 204 -10.18 2.35 26.75
N HIS A 205 -10.77 2.05 27.92
CA HIS A 205 -11.90 2.80 28.48
C HIS A 205 -11.65 4.30 28.63
N LYS A 206 -10.40 4.72 28.86
CA LYS A 206 -10.01 6.15 28.94
C LYS A 206 -9.75 6.76 27.57
N VAL A 207 -9.01 6.05 26.72
CA VAL A 207 -8.58 6.52 25.40
C VAL A 207 -9.76 6.66 24.44
N ARG A 208 -10.81 5.82 24.59
CA ARG A 208 -12.01 5.87 23.74
C ARG A 208 -12.66 7.25 23.66
N ARG A 209 -12.48 8.08 24.70
CA ARG A 209 -13.03 9.46 24.78
C ARG A 209 -12.40 10.42 23.77
N ASN A 210 -11.23 10.07 23.26
CA ASN A 210 -10.50 10.87 22.28
C ASN A 210 -10.82 10.45 20.83
N TRP A 211 -11.60 9.38 20.65
CA TRP A 211 -11.98 8.88 19.34
C TRP A 211 -13.35 9.44 18.97
N THR A 212 -13.36 10.37 18.03
CA THR A 212 -14.58 10.91 17.44
C THR A 212 -14.89 10.12 16.18
N ILE A 213 -15.98 9.35 16.21
CA ILE A 213 -16.38 8.49 15.10
C ILE A 213 -17.57 9.13 14.38
N GLY A 214 -17.41 9.40 13.09
CA GLY A 214 -18.47 9.99 12.26
C GLY A 214 -19.67 9.06 12.07
N ASP A 215 -20.83 9.66 11.77
CA ASP A 215 -22.08 8.91 11.59
C ASP A 215 -22.04 7.94 10.41
N ALA A 216 -21.27 8.25 9.38
CA ALA A 216 -21.09 7.39 8.22
C ALA A 216 -20.15 6.19 8.48
N PHE A 217 -19.41 6.15 9.59
CA PHE A 217 -18.48 5.05 9.88
C PHE A 217 -19.23 3.79 10.37
N PRO A 218 -18.79 2.57 9.99
CA PRO A 218 -17.92 2.28 8.84
C PRO A 218 -18.63 2.59 7.51
N ASN A 219 -17.96 3.29 6.59
CA ASN A 219 -18.58 3.76 5.36
C ASN A 219 -18.75 2.61 4.37
N PHE A 220 -20.01 2.21 4.14
CA PHE A 220 -20.36 1.14 3.21
C PHE A 220 -19.86 1.38 1.78
N HIS A 221 -19.85 2.63 1.30
CA HIS A 221 -19.37 2.95 -0.05
C HIS A 221 -17.87 2.70 -0.20
N VAL A 222 -17.08 3.00 0.83
CA VAL A 222 -15.63 2.73 0.86
C VAL A 222 -15.37 1.23 0.90
N VAL A 223 -16.08 0.50 1.76
CA VAL A 223 -16.00 -0.97 1.82
C VAL A 223 -16.34 -1.58 0.46
N LYS A 224 -17.43 -1.11 -0.17
CA LYS A 224 -17.85 -1.57 -1.49
C LYS A 224 -16.80 -1.26 -2.56
N ALA A 225 -16.17 -0.09 -2.54
CA ALA A 225 -15.12 0.26 -3.51
C ALA A 225 -13.94 -0.70 -3.47
N TYR A 226 -13.53 -1.17 -2.28
CA TYR A 226 -12.45 -2.16 -2.14
C TYR A 226 -12.88 -3.60 -2.49
N LEU A 227 -14.11 -4.01 -2.14
CA LEU A 227 -14.59 -5.37 -2.38
C LEU A 227 -15.08 -5.60 -3.81
N GLU A 228 -15.67 -4.58 -4.42
CA GLU A 228 -16.28 -4.62 -5.75
C GLU A 228 -15.75 -3.48 -6.64
N PRO A 229 -14.43 -3.38 -6.87
CA PRO A 229 -13.87 -2.34 -7.73
C PRO A 229 -14.24 -2.58 -9.19
N GLU A 230 -14.42 -1.50 -9.94
CA GLU A 230 -14.65 -1.56 -11.39
C GLU A 230 -13.36 -1.94 -12.11
N THR A 231 -13.32 -3.16 -12.64
CA THR A 231 -12.13 -3.76 -13.26
C THR A 231 -12.52 -4.54 -14.51
N ASP A 232 -11.62 -4.59 -15.48
CA ASP A 232 -11.71 -5.50 -16.62
C ASP A 232 -11.38 -6.93 -16.15
N ARG A 233 -12.28 -7.87 -16.44
CA ARG A 233 -12.18 -9.28 -16.05
C ARG A 233 -11.91 -10.21 -17.23
N SER A 234 -11.49 -9.68 -18.37
CA SER A 234 -11.04 -10.44 -19.52
C SER A 234 -9.93 -11.43 -19.13
N ASP A 235 -10.02 -12.66 -19.63
CA ASP A 235 -9.03 -13.73 -19.44
C ASP A 235 -8.01 -13.78 -20.58
N ALA A 236 -8.03 -12.78 -21.47
CA ALA A 236 -7.09 -12.66 -22.57
C ALA A 236 -5.65 -12.60 -22.05
N ARG A 237 -4.80 -13.49 -22.58
CA ARG A 237 -3.38 -13.54 -22.20
C ARG A 237 -2.60 -12.41 -22.85
N PHE A 238 -1.66 -11.87 -22.10
CA PHE A 238 -0.71 -10.90 -22.62
C PHE A 238 0.22 -11.51 -23.67
N SER A 239 0.58 -10.71 -24.67
CA SER A 239 1.56 -11.03 -25.69
C SER A 239 2.64 -9.95 -25.73
N TRP A 240 3.90 -10.37 -25.72
CA TRP A 240 5.05 -9.49 -25.84
C TRP A 240 5.52 -9.43 -27.28
N ALA A 241 5.87 -8.23 -27.75
CA ALA A 241 6.46 -8.02 -29.06
C ALA A 241 7.96 -7.70 -28.95
N THR A 242 8.67 -7.75 -30.08
CA THR A 242 10.07 -7.34 -30.14
C THR A 242 10.20 -5.81 -30.15
N PRO A 243 11.15 -5.22 -29.40
CA PRO A 243 11.35 -3.78 -29.41
C PRO A 243 11.69 -3.20 -30.78
N ASP A 244 11.03 -2.11 -31.16
CA ASP A 244 11.28 -1.36 -32.40
C ASP A 244 12.39 -0.33 -32.20
N LEU A 245 13.64 -0.76 -32.43
CA LEU A 245 14.81 0.09 -32.25
C LEU A 245 14.79 1.34 -33.16
N ALA A 246 14.22 1.25 -34.37
CA ALA A 246 14.20 2.37 -35.30
C ALA A 246 13.32 3.50 -34.75
N ASN A 247 12.10 3.17 -34.32
CA ASN A 247 11.18 4.13 -33.76
C ASN A 247 11.57 4.57 -32.34
N LEU A 248 12.21 3.70 -31.53
CA LEU A 248 12.79 4.09 -30.24
C LEU A 248 13.85 5.18 -30.37
N ARG A 249 14.68 5.15 -31.41
CA ARG A 249 15.67 6.22 -31.68
C ARG A 249 15.01 7.58 -31.92
N VAL A 250 13.96 7.58 -32.75
CA VAL A 250 13.18 8.80 -33.04
C VAL A 250 12.48 9.29 -31.77
N PHE A 251 11.84 8.39 -31.03
CA PHE A 251 11.13 8.71 -29.80
C PHE A 251 12.07 9.31 -28.75
N CYS A 252 13.19 8.66 -28.42
CA CYS A 252 14.14 9.16 -27.42
C CYS A 252 14.80 10.47 -27.84
N GLY A 253 15.05 10.67 -29.14
CA GLY A 253 15.54 11.95 -29.66
C GLY A 253 14.52 13.07 -29.46
N ARG A 254 13.24 12.82 -29.75
CA ARG A 254 12.15 13.79 -29.63
C ARG A 254 11.76 14.07 -28.17
N ALA A 255 11.48 13.03 -27.39
CA ALA A 255 10.91 13.14 -26.04
C ALA A 255 11.97 13.45 -24.98
N PHE A 256 13.17 12.87 -25.09
CA PHE A 256 14.22 13.02 -24.08
C PHE A 256 15.39 13.91 -24.52
N GLY A 257 15.41 14.34 -25.80
CA GLY A 257 16.56 15.05 -26.36
C GLY A 257 17.83 14.22 -26.41
N TRP A 258 17.73 12.88 -26.43
CA TRP A 258 18.91 12.02 -26.39
C TRP A 258 19.62 11.99 -27.75
N PRO A 259 20.95 12.18 -27.79
CA PRO A 259 21.71 11.95 -29.02
C PRO A 259 21.69 10.46 -29.39
N LEU A 260 21.79 10.16 -30.69
CA LEU A 260 21.72 8.80 -31.21
C LEU A 260 22.71 7.84 -30.54
N GLU A 261 23.92 8.32 -30.26
CA GLU A 261 24.96 7.56 -29.54
C GLU A 261 24.50 7.11 -28.15
N LYS A 262 23.85 8.00 -27.39
CA LYS A 262 23.31 7.68 -26.07
C LYS A 262 22.20 6.64 -26.17
N VAL A 263 21.27 6.83 -27.12
CA VAL A 263 20.18 5.87 -27.34
C VAL A 263 20.73 4.48 -27.68
N ASN A 264 21.70 4.41 -28.60
CA ASN A 264 22.32 3.14 -28.98
C ASN A 264 23.03 2.49 -27.79
N THR A 265 23.82 3.24 -27.03
CA THR A 265 24.57 2.70 -25.90
C THR A 265 23.64 2.14 -24.81
N THR A 266 22.50 2.80 -24.58
CA THR A 266 21.53 2.37 -23.56
C THR A 266 20.60 1.25 -24.04
N LEU A 267 20.05 1.35 -25.26
CA LEU A 267 18.98 0.46 -25.72
C LEU A 267 19.48 -0.75 -26.52
N LEU A 268 20.60 -0.65 -27.22
CA LEU A 268 21.08 -1.75 -28.07
C LEU A 268 21.31 -3.05 -27.29
N PRO A 269 21.88 -3.05 -26.06
CA PRO A 269 22.00 -4.27 -25.26
C PRO A 269 20.64 -4.91 -24.95
N ILE A 270 19.62 -4.09 -24.65
CA ILE A 270 18.27 -4.54 -24.31
C ILE A 270 17.58 -5.16 -25.53
N VAL A 271 17.64 -4.49 -26.69
CA VAL A 271 17.03 -4.99 -27.93
C VAL A 271 17.71 -6.27 -28.39
N GLN A 272 19.04 -6.34 -28.30
CA GLN A 272 19.80 -7.55 -28.64
C GLN A 272 19.43 -8.72 -27.71
N ALA A 273 19.29 -8.47 -26.41
CA ALA A 273 18.85 -9.49 -25.47
C ALA A 273 17.42 -9.97 -25.80
N ALA A 274 16.48 -9.05 -26.00
CA ALA A 274 15.10 -9.38 -26.37
C ALA A 274 15.00 -10.20 -27.66
N THR A 275 15.79 -9.86 -28.69
CA THR A 275 15.78 -10.56 -29.99
C THR A 275 16.39 -11.96 -29.92
N ARG A 276 17.28 -12.21 -28.96
CA ARG A 276 17.95 -13.52 -28.76
C ARG A 276 17.12 -14.51 -27.92
N GLY A 277 15.83 -14.24 -27.71
CA GLY A 277 14.96 -15.11 -26.94
C GLY A 277 15.18 -14.98 -25.42
N TRP A 278 15.55 -13.80 -24.91
CA TRP A 278 15.63 -13.58 -23.45
C TRP A 278 14.31 -13.95 -22.74
N PHE A 279 13.16 -13.80 -23.41
CA PHE A 279 11.85 -14.24 -22.89
C PHE A 279 11.69 -15.77 -22.81
N GLU A 280 12.52 -16.57 -23.48
CA GLU A 280 12.38 -18.03 -23.57
C GLU A 280 13.02 -18.78 -22.40
N THR A 281 13.95 -18.15 -21.66
CA THR A 281 14.68 -18.76 -20.52
C THR A 281 14.63 -17.92 -19.26
N GLN A 282 13.47 -17.34 -18.93
CA GLN A 282 13.31 -16.56 -17.71
C GLN A 282 13.12 -17.48 -16.49
N THR A 283 13.98 -17.32 -15.48
CA THR A 283 13.83 -17.96 -14.17
C THR A 283 12.63 -17.38 -13.42
N ARG A 284 12.04 -18.16 -12.52
CA ARG A 284 10.89 -17.71 -11.72
C ARG A 284 11.32 -16.59 -10.78
N ILE A 285 10.54 -15.52 -10.68
CA ILE A 285 10.80 -14.44 -9.72
C ILE A 285 10.99 -14.98 -8.29
N ASP A 286 10.22 -16.01 -7.93
CA ASP A 286 10.30 -16.73 -6.66
C ASP A 286 11.72 -17.24 -6.32
N SER A 287 12.58 -17.54 -7.31
CA SER A 287 13.94 -18.03 -7.07
C SER A 287 14.92 -16.97 -6.57
N TYR A 288 14.56 -15.69 -6.69
CA TYR A 288 15.39 -14.57 -6.25
C TYR A 288 15.10 -14.14 -4.81
N PHE A 289 14.01 -14.60 -4.22
CA PHE A 289 13.60 -14.25 -2.87
C PHE A 289 13.91 -15.39 -1.91
N THR A 290 14.42 -15.06 -0.71
CA THR A 290 14.50 -16.02 0.38
C THR A 290 13.09 -16.42 0.79
N SER A 291 12.85 -17.71 0.96
CA SER A 291 11.54 -18.19 1.38
C SER A 291 11.34 -17.91 2.86
N TYR A 292 10.10 -17.69 3.30
CA TYR A 292 9.77 -17.70 4.73
C TYR A 292 10.14 -19.02 5.42
N LYS A 293 10.32 -20.12 4.66
CA LYS A 293 10.84 -21.39 5.18
C LYS A 293 12.27 -21.30 5.72
N ASP A 294 13.00 -20.26 5.34
CA ASP A 294 14.37 -20.02 5.79
C ASP A 294 14.41 -19.30 7.17
N ASP A 295 13.24 -19.00 7.77
CA ASP A 295 13.05 -18.30 9.05
C ASP A 295 13.72 -16.90 9.11
N VAL A 296 14.02 -16.31 7.96
CA VAL A 296 14.62 -14.97 7.86
C VAL A 296 13.52 -13.92 7.83
N LYS A 297 13.31 -13.24 8.97
CA LYS A 297 12.35 -12.12 9.08
C LYS A 297 13.08 -10.78 9.04
N TYR A 298 12.76 -9.95 8.05
CA TYR A 298 13.30 -8.60 7.94
C TYR A 298 12.48 -7.57 8.72
N ALA A 299 11.17 -7.78 8.86
CA ALA A 299 10.28 -6.89 9.59
C ALA A 299 10.47 -7.04 11.11
N LYS A 300 10.71 -5.92 11.82
CA LYS A 300 10.81 -5.87 13.28
C LYS A 300 9.67 -5.05 13.87
N ILE A 301 8.77 -5.68 14.61
CA ILE A 301 7.71 -4.99 15.36
C ILE A 301 8.36 -4.32 16.57
N ARG A 302 8.34 -2.98 16.62
CA ARG A 302 8.97 -2.21 17.72
C ARG A 302 8.04 -1.99 18.91
N SER A 303 6.73 -1.91 18.67
CA SER A 303 5.75 -1.65 19.73
C SER A 303 5.48 -2.93 20.54
N LYS A 304 5.68 -2.86 21.86
CA LYS A 304 5.35 -3.96 22.78
C LYS A 304 3.87 -4.35 22.72
N ARG A 305 2.98 -3.37 22.49
CA ARG A 305 1.54 -3.61 22.34
C ARG A 305 1.22 -4.41 21.07
N LEU A 306 1.84 -4.05 19.95
CA LEU A 306 1.71 -4.81 18.70
C LEU A 306 2.31 -6.21 18.82
N GLN A 307 3.47 -6.34 19.49
CA GLN A 307 4.06 -7.65 19.79
C GLN A 307 3.08 -8.52 20.58
N ALA A 308 2.46 -7.98 21.63
CA ALA A 308 1.48 -8.72 22.44
C ALA A 308 0.26 -9.19 21.62
N VAL A 309 -0.25 -8.36 20.70
CA VAL A 309 -1.32 -8.76 19.78
C VAL A 309 -0.86 -9.93 18.90
N VAL A 310 0.30 -9.80 18.26
CA VAL A 310 0.86 -10.83 17.36
C VAL A 310 1.17 -12.14 18.09
N GLU A 311 1.70 -12.07 19.31
CA GLU A 311 1.95 -13.24 20.16
C GLU A 311 0.64 -13.94 20.56
N SER A 312 -0.44 -13.19 20.80
CA SER A 312 -1.75 -13.76 21.13
C SER A 312 -2.39 -14.56 19.99
N ILE A 313 -2.02 -14.24 18.74
CA ILE A 313 -2.48 -14.94 17.53
C ILE A 313 -1.71 -16.24 17.35
N ASN A 314 -0.38 -16.18 17.53
CA ASN A 314 0.52 -17.31 17.30
C ASN A 314 0.50 -18.33 18.46
N THR A 315 -0.10 -17.99 19.61
CA THR A 315 -0.26 -18.93 20.73
C THR A 315 -1.56 -19.74 20.60
N PRO A 316 -1.48 -21.09 20.53
CA PRO A 316 -2.68 -21.91 20.39
C PRO A 316 -3.59 -21.76 21.62
N LYS A 317 -4.87 -21.43 21.40
CA LYS A 317 -5.88 -21.35 22.46
C LYS A 317 -5.92 -22.68 23.23
N LYS A 318 -5.49 -22.69 24.50
CA LYS A 318 -5.67 -23.84 25.39
C LYS A 318 -7.18 -24.16 25.47
N LYS A 319 -7.60 -25.31 24.96
CA LYS A 319 -8.98 -25.81 25.11
C LYS A 319 -9.30 -25.84 26.61
N LYS A 320 -10.32 -25.08 27.05
CA LYS A 320 -10.82 -25.15 28.43
C LYS A 320 -11.15 -26.62 28.76
N PRO A 321 -10.70 -27.16 29.91
CA PRO A 321 -11.14 -28.48 30.33
C PRO A 321 -12.67 -28.44 30.51
N ARG A 322 -13.38 -29.35 29.82
CA ARG A 322 -14.81 -29.57 30.04
C ARG A 322 -15.02 -29.77 31.55
N ARG A 323 -15.69 -28.82 32.20
CA ARG A 323 -16.22 -29.02 33.55
C ARG A 323 -17.05 -30.30 33.50
N LYS A 324 -16.60 -31.36 34.17
CA LYS A 324 -17.45 -32.51 34.45
C LYS A 324 -18.62 -31.97 35.27
N ALA A 325 -19.82 -32.10 34.72
CA ALA A 325 -21.03 -31.95 35.51
C ALA A 325 -20.98 -33.04 36.58
N ASN A 326 -20.80 -32.64 37.84
CA ASN A 326 -21.09 -33.52 38.96
C ASN A 326 -22.61 -33.59 39.05
N ASN A 327 -23.13 -34.80 38.82
CA ASN A 327 -24.50 -35.19 39.14
C ASN A 327 -24.53 -35.73 40.57
#